data_AF-A0A7C2J6F9-F1
#
_entry.id   AF-A0A7C2J6F9-F1
#
_cell.length_a   1.000
_cell.length_b   1.000
_cell.length_c   1.000
_cell.angle_alpha   90.00
_cell.angle_beta   90.00
_cell.angle_gamma   90.00
#
_symmetry.space_group_name_H-M   'P 1'
#
loop_
_entity.id
_entity.type
_entity.pdbx_description
1 polymer ?
#
loop_
_entity_poly.entity_id
_entity_poly.type
_entity_poly.pdbx_seq_one_letter_code
_entity_poly.pdbx_strand_id
1 'polypeptide(L)'
;MMLVTIERIERKKNGEGSTYAVVHTGEGQKLFAWDGKVIGALQAGAVYEVEVRDGRFPKLVKARPVATANGSGETTSPRERPQALDARAQERLQALQVVAALAPWLRLESMDQVLQAADRVLAWLQGGEA
;
A
#
# COMPACT_ATOMS: atom_id res chain seq x y z
N MET A 1 2.55 -15.43 18.85
CA MET A 1 2.36 -14.48 17.73
C MET A 1 3.74 -14.04 17.29
N MET A 2 4.00 -14.00 15.98
CA MET A 2 5.29 -13.65 15.41
C MET A 2 5.10 -12.70 14.23
N LEU A 3 6.06 -11.80 14.01
CA LEU A 3 6.06 -10.84 12.91
C LEU A 3 6.80 -11.46 11.73
N VAL A 4 6.14 -11.56 10.58
CA VAL A 4 6.74 -12.12 9.36
C VAL A 4 6.47 -11.22 8.17
N THR A 5 7.50 -11.00 7.36
CA THR A 5 7.32 -10.44 6.02
C THR A 5 6.95 -11.57 5.08
N ILE A 6 5.85 -11.40 4.33
CA ILE A 6 5.44 -12.38 3.33
C ILE A 6 6.06 -11.99 2.00
N GLU A 7 6.92 -12.82 1.44
CA GLU A 7 7.54 -12.55 0.14
C GLU A 7 6.72 -13.12 -1.02
N ARG A 8 6.15 -14.32 -0.82
CA ARG A 8 5.45 -15.02 -1.89
C ARG A 8 4.33 -15.89 -1.33
N ILE A 9 3.24 -15.98 -2.08
CA ILE A 9 2.09 -16.82 -1.73
C ILE A 9 1.78 -17.73 -2.92
N GLU A 10 1.86 -19.05 -2.71
CA GLU A 10 1.44 -20.04 -3.70
C GLU A 10 0.10 -20.64 -3.31
N ARG A 11 -0.93 -20.47 -4.13
CA ARG A 11 -2.24 -21.09 -3.92
C ARG A 11 -2.27 -22.44 -4.61
N LYS A 12 -2.53 -23.50 -3.85
CA LYS A 12 -2.58 -24.89 -4.32
C LYS A 12 -3.91 -25.52 -3.93
N LYS A 13 -4.33 -26.53 -4.68
CA LYS A 13 -5.47 -27.37 -4.30
C LYS A 13 -4.95 -28.66 -3.70
N ASN A 14 -5.56 -29.14 -2.62
CA ASN A 14 -5.30 -30.48 -2.12
C ASN A 14 -6.03 -31.52 -3.00
N GLY A 15 -5.72 -32.80 -2.81
CA GLY A 15 -6.38 -33.89 -3.54
C GLY A 15 -7.90 -34.00 -3.30
N GLU A 16 -8.42 -33.29 -2.31
CA GLU A 16 -9.83 -33.25 -1.91
C GLU A 16 -10.57 -32.02 -2.50
N GLY A 17 -9.90 -31.22 -3.34
CA GLY A 17 -10.47 -30.04 -3.97
C GLY A 17 -10.44 -28.75 -3.11
N SER A 18 -10.00 -28.84 -1.85
CA SER A 18 -9.85 -27.70 -0.95
C SER A 18 -8.60 -26.88 -1.31
N THR A 19 -8.74 -25.55 -1.33
CA THR A 19 -7.63 -24.64 -1.64
C THR A 19 -6.84 -24.32 -0.37
N TYR A 20 -5.51 -24.46 -0.43
CA TYR A 20 -4.58 -24.04 0.60
C TYR A 20 -3.53 -23.10 0.01
N ALA A 21 -2.93 -22.24 0.82
CA ALA A 21 -1.82 -21.38 0.41
C ALA A 21 -0.53 -21.75 1.14
N VAL A 22 0.58 -21.74 0.41
CA VAL A 22 1.94 -21.81 0.94
C VAL A 22 2.48 -20.39 0.95
N VAL A 23 2.75 -19.88 2.14
CA VAL A 23 3.26 -18.55 2.41
C VAL A 23 4.77 -18.68 2.64
N HIS A 24 5.56 -18.05 1.78
CA HIS A 24 7.00 -17.95 1.94
C HIS A 24 7.30 -16.65 2.67
N THR A 25 7.99 -16.75 3.80
CA THR A 25 8.40 -15.59 4.59
C THR A 25 9.80 -15.13 4.18
N GLY A 26 10.13 -13.87 4.47
CA GLY A 26 11.46 -13.29 4.19
C GLY A 26 12.61 -13.93 4.95
N GLU A 27 12.30 -14.72 5.98
CA GLU A 27 13.28 -15.52 6.72
C GLU A 27 13.50 -16.91 6.07
N GLY A 28 12.93 -17.16 4.89
CA GLY A 28 13.00 -18.44 4.20
C GLY A 28 12.11 -19.54 4.79
N GLN A 29 11.25 -19.19 5.76
CA GLN A 29 10.31 -20.13 6.37
C GLN A 29 9.05 -20.29 5.51
N LYS A 30 8.52 -21.52 5.47
CA LYS A 30 7.27 -21.84 4.76
C LYS A 30 6.16 -22.05 5.77
N LEU A 31 5.09 -21.26 5.66
CA LEU A 31 3.88 -21.38 6.46
C LEU A 31 2.73 -21.84 5.58
N PHE A 32 1.79 -22.58 6.17
CA PHE A 32 0.68 -23.15 5.42
C PHE A 32 -0.66 -22.61 5.95
N ALA A 33 -1.46 -22.03 5.06
CA ALA A 33 -2.78 -21.51 5.36
C ALA A 33 -3.84 -22.36 4.66
N TRP A 34 -4.84 -22.83 5.41
CA TRP A 34 -5.99 -23.58 4.88
C TRP A 34 -7.31 -22.82 5.02
N ASP A 35 -7.31 -21.73 5.78
CA ASP A 35 -8.50 -20.92 5.99
C ASP A 35 -8.69 -19.95 4.82
N GLY A 36 -9.84 -20.00 4.15
CA GLY A 36 -10.11 -19.18 2.97
C GLY A 36 -10.09 -17.68 3.24
N LYS A 37 -10.48 -17.23 4.45
CA LYS A 37 -10.43 -15.81 4.83
C LYS A 37 -9.00 -15.36 5.01
N VAL A 38 -8.19 -16.18 5.67
CA VAL A 38 -6.75 -15.95 5.80
C VAL A 38 -6.10 -15.90 4.42
N ILE A 39 -6.31 -16.90 3.57
CA ILE A 39 -5.74 -16.95 2.21
C ILE A 39 -6.12 -15.71 1.38
N GLY A 40 -7.36 -15.24 1.51
CA GLY A 40 -7.86 -14.05 0.82
C GLY A 40 -7.29 -12.73 1.34
N ALA A 41 -6.90 -12.67 2.61
CA ALA A 41 -6.35 -11.47 3.25
C ALA A 41 -4.82 -11.35 3.19
N LEU A 42 -4.13 -12.43 2.81
CA LEU A 42 -2.66 -12.44 2.70
C LEU A 42 -2.21 -11.80 1.39
N GLN A 43 -1.18 -10.97 1.48
CA GLN A 43 -0.57 -10.30 0.36
C GLN A 43 0.96 -10.42 0.41
N ALA A 44 1.56 -10.66 -0.75
CA ALA A 44 3.01 -10.62 -0.90
C ALA A 44 3.53 -9.18 -0.78
N GLY A 45 4.73 -9.04 -0.21
CA GLY A 45 5.41 -7.77 0.06
C GLY A 45 5.03 -7.10 1.38
N ALA A 46 4.02 -7.61 2.10
CA ALA A 46 3.53 -6.99 3.33
C ALA A 46 3.98 -7.75 4.58
N VAL A 47 4.06 -7.01 5.69
CA VAL A 47 4.42 -7.52 7.01
C VAL A 47 3.15 -7.87 7.79
N TYR A 48 3.12 -9.08 8.35
CA TYR A 48 1.99 -9.59 9.11
C TYR A 48 2.43 -10.05 10.49
N GLU A 49 1.61 -9.74 11.48
CA GLU A 49 1.60 -10.44 12.76
C GLU A 49 0.79 -11.72 12.55
N VAL A 50 1.48 -12.85 12.59
CA VAL A 50 0.89 -14.17 12.35
C VAL A 50 0.84 -14.99 13.62
N GLU A 51 -0.23 -15.74 13.76
CA GLU A 51 -0.35 -16.80 14.75
C GLU A 51 -0.16 -18.14 14.04
N VAL A 52 0.95 -18.78 14.37
CA VAL A 52 1.33 -20.07 13.82
C VAL A 52 1.11 -21.13 14.89
N ARG A 53 0.46 -22.21 14.49
CA ARG A 53 0.36 -23.44 15.28
C ARG A 53 1.48 -24.37 14.88
N ASP A 54 2.32 -24.69 15.85
CA ASP A 54 3.48 -25.55 15.68
C ASP A 54 3.08 -27.00 15.37
N GLY A 55 3.90 -27.69 14.57
CA GLY A 55 3.65 -29.03 14.07
C GLY A 55 4.51 -29.37 12.85
N ARG A 56 4.31 -30.56 12.28
CA ARG A 56 5.06 -31.03 11.09
C ARG A 56 4.97 -30.07 9.89
N PHE A 57 3.89 -29.31 9.81
CA PHE A 57 3.71 -28.20 8.90
C PHE A 57 3.19 -27.00 9.69
N PRO A 58 3.96 -25.91 9.85
CA PRO A 58 3.56 -24.76 10.63
C PRO A 58 2.32 -24.12 10.00
N LYS A 59 1.20 -24.19 10.73
CA LYS A 59 -0.11 -23.77 10.22
C LYS A 59 -0.37 -22.34 10.63
N LEU A 60 -0.60 -21.48 9.64
CA LEU A 60 -0.99 -20.10 9.84
C LEU A 60 -2.50 -20.06 10.11
N VAL A 61 -2.86 -19.77 11.35
CA VAL A 61 -4.24 -19.77 11.86
C VAL A 61 -4.84 -18.36 11.77
N LYS A 62 -4.00 -17.35 12.01
CA LYS A 62 -4.39 -15.95 12.01
C LYS A 62 -3.28 -15.13 11.38
N ALA A 63 -3.65 -14.14 10.60
CA ALA A 63 -2.74 -13.11 10.11
C ALA A 63 -3.41 -11.75 10.27
N ARG A 64 -2.67 -10.82 10.85
CA ARG A 64 -3.05 -9.41 10.96
C ARG A 64 -2.00 -8.58 10.25
N PRO A 65 -2.38 -7.77 9.25
CA PRO A 65 -1.42 -6.87 8.62
C PRO A 65 -0.92 -5.88 9.66
N VAL A 66 0.39 -5.76 9.78
CA VAL A 66 1.02 -4.74 10.62
C VAL A 66 1.29 -3.57 9.70
N ALA A 67 0.52 -2.49 9.87
CA ALA A 67 0.82 -1.22 9.22
C ALA A 67 2.09 -0.65 9.87
N THR A 68 3.26 -1.10 9.42
CA THR A 68 4.52 -0.52 9.84
C THR A 68 4.55 0.92 9.33
N ALA A 69 4.52 1.89 10.24
CA ALA A 69 4.47 3.33 9.94
C ALA A 69 5.75 3.89 9.30
N ASN A 70 6.55 3.07 8.62
CA ASN A 70 7.75 3.48 7.92
C ASN A 70 7.74 2.90 6.51
N GLY A 71 7.35 3.75 5.56
CA GLY A 71 7.91 3.84 4.22
C GLY A 71 7.75 2.64 3.29
N SER A 72 7.03 2.87 2.20
CA SER A 72 7.06 2.09 0.95
C SER A 72 6.33 0.76 0.99
N GLY A 73 5.03 0.83 0.70
CA GLY A 73 4.19 -0.34 0.48
C GLY A 73 2.78 0.08 0.11
N GLU A 74 2.66 0.80 -1.01
CA GLU A 74 1.40 0.95 -1.72
C GLU A 74 0.88 -0.46 -2.04
N THR A 75 -0.02 -0.99 -1.22
CA THR A 75 -1.03 -1.92 -1.72
C THR A 75 -2.35 -1.78 -0.97
N THR A 76 -3.24 -1.11 -1.67
CA THR A 76 -4.69 -1.30 -1.75
C THR A 76 -5.28 -2.43 -0.91
N SER A 77 -6.03 -2.06 0.12
CA SER A 77 -7.25 -2.77 0.52
C SER A 77 -8.44 -1.81 0.49
N PRO A 78 -9.62 -2.26 0.00
CA PRO A 78 -10.76 -1.40 -0.24
C PRO A 78 -11.55 -1.22 1.06
N ARG A 79 -11.43 -0.04 1.69
CA ARG A 79 -12.43 0.49 2.62
C ARG A 79 -12.24 2.00 2.82
N GLU A 80 -13.04 2.73 2.05
CA GLU A 80 -13.64 4.04 2.33
C GLU A 80 -12.89 5.03 3.25
N ARG A 81 -12.37 6.10 2.61
CA ARG A 81 -12.06 7.46 3.12
C ARG A 81 -10.91 7.56 4.14
N PRO A 82 -9.65 7.67 3.65
CA PRO A 82 -9.00 9.00 3.59
C PRO A 82 -8.37 9.37 2.23
N GLN A 83 -8.51 8.54 1.19
CA GLN A 83 -7.83 8.75 -0.10
C GLN A 83 -8.09 10.11 -0.76
N ALA A 84 -9.24 10.75 -0.53
CA ALA A 84 -9.52 12.08 -1.10
C ALA A 84 -8.70 13.20 -0.43
N LEU A 85 -8.31 13.04 0.84
CA LEU A 85 -7.46 14.00 1.55
C LEU A 85 -5.99 13.81 1.17
N ASP A 86 -5.53 12.55 1.09
CA ASP A 86 -4.18 12.23 0.61
C ASP A 86 -4.00 12.58 -0.87
N ALA A 87 -4.98 12.27 -1.73
CA ALA A 87 -4.97 12.68 -3.14
C ALA A 87 -4.91 14.20 -3.27
N ARG A 88 -5.77 14.94 -2.54
CA ARG A 88 -5.72 16.42 -2.55
C ARG A 88 -4.40 16.98 -2.04
N ALA A 89 -3.81 16.38 -1.02
CA ALA A 89 -2.51 16.81 -0.50
C ALA A 89 -1.40 16.55 -1.53
N GLN A 90 -1.48 15.42 -2.23
CA GLN A 90 -0.52 15.03 -3.26
C GLN A 90 -0.66 15.87 -4.54
N GLU A 91 -1.88 16.16 -4.98
CA GLU A 91 -2.18 17.09 -6.07
C GLU A 91 -1.66 18.50 -5.77
N ARG A 92 -1.85 18.99 -4.53
CA ARG A 92 -1.31 20.29 -4.09
C ARG A 92 0.21 20.32 -4.10
N LEU A 93 0.86 19.24 -3.65
CA LEU A 93 2.32 19.12 -3.69
C LEU A 93 2.85 19.09 -5.13
N GLN A 94 2.19 18.37 -6.03
CA GLN A 94 2.55 18.34 -7.45
C GLN A 94 2.40 19.71 -8.10
N ALA A 95 1.30 20.41 -7.85
CA ALA A 95 1.11 21.77 -8.36
C ALA A 95 2.19 22.73 -7.83
N LEU A 96 2.55 22.64 -6.54
CA LEU A 96 3.64 23.42 -5.97
C LEU A 96 5.00 23.10 -6.61
N GLN A 97 5.28 21.82 -6.89
CA GLN A 97 6.51 21.38 -7.55
C GLN A 97 6.63 21.92 -8.98
N VAL A 98 5.53 21.92 -9.73
CA VAL A 98 5.48 22.49 -11.09
C VAL A 98 5.75 23.99 -11.03
N VAL A 99 5.11 24.71 -10.11
CA VAL A 99 5.37 26.15 -9.93
C VAL A 99 6.81 26.40 -9.50
N ALA A 100 7.39 25.59 -8.61
CA ALA A 100 8.79 25.71 -8.22
C ALA A 100 9.76 25.45 -9.39
N ALA A 101 9.45 24.49 -10.27
CA ALA A 101 10.22 24.23 -11.49
C ALA A 101 10.15 25.39 -12.49
N LEU A 102 9.03 26.11 -12.51
CA LEU A 102 8.80 27.28 -13.36
C LEU A 102 9.20 28.60 -12.69
N ALA A 103 9.45 28.61 -11.37
CA ALA A 103 9.86 29.78 -10.59
C ALA A 103 11.13 30.50 -11.09
N PRO A 104 12.14 29.86 -11.71
CA PRO A 104 13.24 30.62 -12.31
C PRO A 104 12.82 31.38 -13.59
N TRP A 105 11.69 31.03 -14.20
CA TRP A 105 11.16 31.64 -15.43
C TRP A 105 10.01 32.62 -15.15
N LEU A 106 9.22 32.34 -14.11
CA LEU A 106 8.20 33.22 -13.57
C LEU A 106 8.86 34.07 -12.49
N ARG A 107 9.02 35.38 -12.71
CA ARG A 107 9.48 36.32 -11.67
C ARG A 107 8.42 36.42 -10.55
N LEU A 108 8.31 35.39 -9.72
CA LEU A 108 7.39 35.33 -8.60
C LEU A 108 7.98 36.16 -7.46
N GLU A 109 7.47 37.37 -7.28
CA GLU A 109 7.98 38.33 -6.30
C GLU A 109 7.35 38.17 -4.90
N SER A 110 6.29 37.37 -4.79
CA SER A 110 5.58 37.18 -3.53
C SER A 110 5.01 35.77 -3.37
N MET A 111 4.91 35.32 -2.12
CA MET A 111 4.32 34.04 -1.74
C MET A 111 2.87 33.89 -2.25
N ASP A 112 2.12 34.99 -2.31
CA ASP A 112 0.74 35.01 -2.82
C ASP A 112 0.69 34.65 -4.31
N GLN A 113 1.63 35.15 -5.12
CA GLN A 113 1.74 34.82 -6.54
C GLN A 113 2.09 33.33 -6.76
N VAL A 114 2.90 32.74 -5.87
CA VAL A 114 3.24 31.31 -5.92
C VAL A 114 2.00 30.45 -5.66
N LEU A 115 1.20 30.82 -4.64
CA LEU A 115 -0.02 30.09 -4.30
C LEU A 115 -1.10 30.23 -5.39
N GLN A 116 -1.28 31.42 -5.96
CA GLN A 116 -2.20 31.63 -7.08
C GLN A 116 -1.77 30.86 -8.34
N ALA A 117 -0.47 30.81 -8.64
CA ALA A 117 0.04 30.02 -9.75
C ALA A 117 -0.19 28.52 -9.52
N ALA A 118 0.00 28.03 -8.29
CA ALA A 118 -0.22 26.62 -7.96
C ALA A 118 -1.70 26.24 -8.06
N ASP A 119 -2.61 27.12 -7.65
CA ASP A 119 -4.05 26.91 -7.79
C ASP A 119 -4.47 26.82 -9.27
N ARG A 120 -3.92 27.69 -10.13
CA ARG A 120 -4.17 27.63 -11.59
C ARG A 120 -3.64 26.34 -12.23
N VAL A 121 -2.45 25.89 -11.83
CA VAL A 121 -1.88 24.62 -12.30
C VAL A 121 -2.74 23.45 -11.86
N LEU A 122 -3.23 23.47 -10.61
CA LEU A 122 -4.10 22.43 -10.07
C LEU A 122 -5.45 22.39 -10.80
N ALA A 123 -6.04 23.56 -11.11
CA ALA A 123 -7.25 23.67 -11.91
C ALA A 123 -7.07 23.10 -13.33
N TRP A 124 -5.92 23.39 -13.96
CA TRP A 124 -5.57 22.84 -15.28
C TRP A 124 -5.39 21.32 -15.25
N LEU A 125 -4.70 20.78 -14.23
CA LEU A 125 -4.51 19.33 -14.05
C LEU A 125 -5.81 18.57 -13.82
N GLN A 126 -6.82 19.23 -13.23
CA GLN A 126 -8.14 18.63 -12.96
C GLN A 126 -9.09 18.68 -14.18
N GLY A 127 -8.60 19.07 -15.36
CA GLY A 127 -9.39 19.14 -16.59
C GLY A 127 -10.19 20.42 -16.72
N GLY A 128 -9.89 21.44 -15.92
CA GLY A 128 -10.33 22.80 -16.20
C GLY A 128 -9.50 23.36 -17.34
N GLU A 129 -10.00 23.25 -18.57
CA GLU A 129 -9.67 24.27 -19.56
C GLU A 129 -10.12 25.61 -18.97
N ALA A 130 -9.15 26.51 -18.79
CA ALA A 130 -9.41 27.91 -18.42
C ALA A 130 -10.17 28.63 -19.53
#